data_AF-A0A135NK74-F1
#
_entry.id   AF-A0A135NK74-F1
#
_cell.length_a   1.000
_cell.length_b   1.000
_cell.length_c   1.000
_cell.angle_alpha   90.00
_cell.angle_beta   90.00
_cell.angle_gamma   90.00
#
_symmetry.space_group_name_H-M   'P 1'
#
loop_
_entity.id
_entity.type
_entity.pdbx_description
1 polymer ?
#
loop_
_entity_poly.entity_id
_entity_poly.type
_entity_poly.pdbx_seq_one_letter_code
_entity_poly.pdbx_strand_id
1 'polypeptide(L)'
;MTPQQQLELEAAAFRRLVDHLQKRTDVQNIDLMNLSGFCRNCLSKWLKAAADDRQIELSLDDAREQVYGMPYAEWKAQYQKEASAEQQAAFEQGKPRD
;
A
#
# COMPACT_ATOMS: atom_id res chain seq x y z
N MET A 1 -2.18 25.67 -14.16
CA MET A 1 -1.68 24.29 -14.22
C MET A 1 -2.35 23.60 -15.38
N THR A 2 -1.59 22.98 -16.28
CA THR A 2 -2.15 22.15 -17.36
C THR A 2 -2.53 20.76 -16.84
N PRO A 3 -3.39 19.98 -17.54
CA PRO A 3 -3.69 18.60 -17.15
C PRO A 3 -2.43 17.72 -17.03
N GLN A 4 -1.45 17.93 -17.91
CA GLN A 4 -0.16 17.22 -17.84
C GLN A 4 0.64 17.58 -16.57
N GLN A 5 0.71 18.87 -16.23
CA GLN A 5 1.38 19.32 -14.99
C GLN A 5 0.69 18.74 -13.75
N GLN A 6 -0.64 18.64 -13.76
CA GLN A 6 -1.39 18.02 -12.66
C GLN A 6 -1.02 16.54 -12.48
N LEU A 7 -1.04 15.77 -13.58
CA LEU A 7 -0.67 14.36 -13.58
C LEU A 7 0.76 14.13 -13.04
N GLU A 8 1.71 14.97 -13.45
CA GLU A 8 3.10 14.90 -13.00
C GLU A 8 3.23 15.14 -11.49
N LEU A 9 2.50 16.13 -10.97
CA LEU A 9 2.50 16.47 -9.53
C LEU A 9 1.84 15.37 -8.70
N GLU A 10 0.70 14.84 -9.13
CA GLU A 10 0.01 13.73 -8.45
C GLU A 10 0.88 12.47 -8.42
N ALA A 11 1.50 12.14 -9.55
CA ALA A 11 2.41 11.00 -9.63
C ALA A 11 3.67 11.21 -8.76
N ALA A 12 4.20 12.44 -8.68
CA ALA A 12 5.32 12.76 -7.80
C ALA A 12 4.95 12.64 -6.32
N ALA A 13 3.77 13.11 -5.93
CA ALA A 13 3.26 12.97 -4.57
C ALA A 13 3.05 11.50 -4.18
N PHE A 14 2.49 10.68 -5.09
CA PHE A 14 2.34 9.23 -4.86
C PHE A 14 3.70 8.54 -4.69
N ARG A 15 4.67 8.80 -5.58
CA ARG A 15 6.03 8.27 -5.44
C ARG A 15 6.68 8.68 -4.12
N ARG A 16 6.42 9.91 -3.65
CA ARG A 16 6.92 10.40 -2.36
C ARG A 16 6.30 9.67 -1.17
N LEU A 17 4.99 9.37 -1.22
CA LEU A 17 4.32 8.56 -0.21
C LEU A 17 4.89 7.14 -0.16
N VAL A 18 5.09 6.51 -1.32
CA VAL A 18 5.69 5.18 -1.43
C VAL A 18 7.09 5.16 -0.82
N ASP A 19 7.98 6.09 -1.22
CA ASP A 19 9.31 6.24 -0.64
C ASP A 19 9.29 6.44 0.88
N HIS A 20 8.34 7.25 1.38
CA HIS A 20 8.18 7.45 2.82
C HIS A 20 7.79 6.15 3.54
N LEU A 21 6.84 5.39 3.00
CA LEU A 21 6.36 4.13 3.58
C LEU A 21 7.39 3.00 3.48
N GLN A 22 8.27 3.02 2.48
CA GLN A 22 9.40 2.09 2.35
C GLN A 22 10.45 2.34 3.45
N LYS A 23 10.70 3.60 3.81
CA LYS A 23 11.63 3.99 4.88
C LYS A 23 11.05 3.74 6.28
N ARG A 24 9.73 3.84 6.44
CA ARG A 24 9.00 3.62 7.70
C ARG A 24 8.61 2.16 7.89
N THR A 25 9.60 1.26 7.92
CA THR A 25 9.40 -0.18 8.13
C THR A 25 8.82 -0.50 9.51
N ASP A 26 8.94 0.41 10.47
CA ASP A 26 8.31 0.36 11.78
C ASP A 26 6.77 0.44 11.72
N VAL A 27 6.21 1.11 10.71
CA VAL A 27 4.77 1.28 10.54
C VAL A 27 4.18 0.02 9.92
N GLN A 28 3.48 -0.79 10.72
CA GLN A 28 2.85 -2.03 10.24
C GLN A 28 1.57 -1.74 9.45
N ASN A 29 1.25 -2.61 8.49
CA ASN A 29 0.03 -2.46 7.70
C ASN A 29 -1.24 -2.56 8.57
N ILE A 30 -1.23 -3.36 9.63
CA ILE A 30 -2.40 -3.49 10.51
C ILE A 30 -2.70 -2.18 11.25
N ASP A 31 -1.67 -1.44 11.66
CA ASP A 31 -1.85 -0.13 12.30
C ASP A 31 -2.43 0.89 11.33
N LEU A 32 -1.94 0.91 10.08
CA LEU A 32 -2.48 1.75 9.03
C LEU A 32 -3.94 1.40 8.72
N MET A 33 -4.29 0.11 8.66
CA MET A 33 -5.66 -0.33 8.46
C MET A 33 -6.57 0.11 9.61
N ASN A 34 -6.14 -0.09 10.85
CA ASN A 34 -6.92 0.27 12.03
C ASN A 34 -7.13 1.78 12.16
N LEU A 35 -6.13 2.59 11.77
CA LEU A 35 -6.20 4.04 11.89
C LEU A 35 -6.91 4.72 10.72
N SER A 36 -6.64 4.27 9.49
CA SER A 36 -6.98 5.03 8.27
C SER A 36 -7.74 4.22 7.21
N GLY A 37 -8.00 2.93 7.43
CA GLY A 37 -8.74 2.09 6.49
C GLY A 37 -7.98 1.73 5.20
N PHE A 38 -6.70 2.09 5.09
CA PHE A 38 -5.85 1.64 3.99
C PHE A 38 -4.42 1.35 4.48
N CYS A 39 -3.67 0.56 3.71
CA CYS A 39 -2.26 0.28 3.98
C CYS A 39 -1.49 0.09 2.66
N ARG A 40 -0.21 -0.34 2.73
CA ARG A 40 0.62 -0.60 1.53
C ARG A 40 -0.04 -1.58 0.55
N ASN A 41 -0.69 -2.62 1.08
CA ASN A 41 -1.41 -3.59 0.23
C ASN A 41 -2.59 -2.96 -0.52
N CYS A 42 -3.23 -1.94 0.05
CA CYS A 42 -4.29 -1.20 -0.65
C CYS A 42 -3.69 -0.39 -1.81
N LEU A 43 -2.55 0.26 -1.60
CA LEU A 43 -1.84 0.99 -2.67
C LEU A 43 -1.47 0.05 -3.83
N SER A 44 -0.97 -1.15 -3.54
CA SER A 44 -0.67 -2.15 -4.58
C SER A 44 -1.92 -2.61 -5.34
N LYS A 45 -3.04 -2.80 -4.64
CA LYS A 45 -4.32 -3.14 -5.28
C LYS A 45 -4.84 -2.01 -6.16
N TRP A 46 -4.71 -0.75 -5.73
CA TRP A 46 -5.12 0.40 -6.53
C TRP A 46 -4.26 0.56 -7.78
N LEU A 47 -2.95 0.31 -7.67
CA LEU A 47 -2.04 0.32 -8.82
C LEU A 47 -2.40 -0.77 -9.83
N LYS A 48 -2.67 -1.99 -9.35
CA LYS A 48 -3.16 -3.11 -10.17
C LYS A 48 -4.49 -2.79 -10.85
N ALA A 49 -5.47 -2.27 -10.11
CA ALA A 49 -6.77 -1.89 -10.65
C ALA A 49 -6.65 -0.81 -11.73
N ALA A 50 -5.82 0.21 -11.52
CA ALA A 50 -5.57 1.25 -12.52
C ALA A 50 -4.88 0.72 -13.79
N ALA A 51 -4.11 -0.36 -13.70
CA ALA A 51 -3.56 -1.06 -14.86
C ALA A 51 -4.66 -1.88 -15.57
N ASP A 52 -5.49 -2.59 -14.82
CA ASP A 52 -6.62 -3.38 -15.34
C ASP A 52 -7.62 -2.52 -16.12
N ASP A 53 -8.00 -1.36 -15.57
CA ASP A 53 -8.90 -0.39 -16.21
C ASP A 53 -8.36 0.11 -17.57
N ARG A 54 -7.04 0.05 -17.75
CA ARG A 54 -6.32 0.45 -18.97
C ARG A 54 -5.88 -0.75 -19.82
N GLN A 55 -6.24 -1.97 -19.43
CA GLN A 55 -5.81 -3.21 -20.07
C GLN A 55 -4.29 -3.34 -20.19
N ILE A 56 -3.55 -2.82 -19.20
CA ILE A 56 -2.10 -2.91 -19.08
C ILE A 56 -1.78 -4.12 -18.20
N GLU A 57 -0.91 -5.01 -18.69
CA GLU A 57 -0.45 -6.16 -17.91
C GLU A 57 0.44 -5.68 -16.74
N LEU A 58 -0.02 -6.01 -15.53
CA LEU A 58 0.72 -5.80 -14.29
C LEU A 58 0.25 -6.88 -13.32
N SER A 59 1.13 -7.71 -12.78
CA SER A 59 0.71 -8.68 -11.76
C SER A 59 0.53 -7.98 -10.40
N LEU A 60 -0.24 -8.60 -9.49
CA LEU A 60 -0.36 -8.06 -8.12
C LEU A 60 0.99 -8.10 -7.37
N ASP A 61 1.86 -9.06 -7.69
CA ASP A 61 3.18 -9.15 -7.08
C ASP A 61 4.13 -8.07 -7.59
N ASP A 62 4.09 -7.74 -8.89
CA ASP A 62 4.82 -6.58 -9.44
C ASP A 62 4.32 -5.27 -8.83
N ALA A 63 2.99 -5.12 -8.67
CA ALA A 63 2.40 -3.96 -8.03
C ALA A 63 2.79 -3.84 -6.55
N ARG A 64 2.96 -4.97 -5.86
CA ARG A 64 3.53 -4.99 -4.50
C ARG A 64 4.99 -4.58 -4.54
N GLU A 65 5.81 -5.16 -5.41
CA GLU A 65 7.22 -4.83 -5.50
C GLU A 65 7.44 -3.33 -5.74
N GLN A 66 6.63 -2.68 -6.59
CA GLN A 66 6.68 -1.22 -6.77
C GLN A 66 6.38 -0.43 -5.48
N VAL A 67 5.44 -0.90 -4.67
CA VAL A 67 5.05 -0.22 -3.41
C VAL A 67 6.03 -0.54 -2.27
N TYR A 68 6.53 -1.77 -2.19
CA TYR A 68 7.42 -2.24 -1.11
C TYR A 68 8.90 -2.00 -1.40
N GLY A 69 9.28 -1.75 -2.66
CA GLY A 69 10.67 -1.52 -3.10
C GLY A 69 11.51 -2.79 -3.20
N MET A 70 10.90 -3.95 -2.98
CA MET A 70 11.49 -5.29 -3.04
C MET A 70 10.36 -6.33 -3.12
N PRO A 71 10.65 -7.61 -3.45
CA PRO A 71 9.66 -8.66 -3.43
C PRO A 71 8.93 -8.72 -2.08
N TYR A 72 7.59 -8.81 -2.11
CA TYR A 72 6.77 -8.74 -0.90
C TYR A 72 7.16 -9.83 0.12
N ALA A 73 7.50 -11.03 -0.35
CA ALA A 73 7.96 -12.11 0.52
C ALA A 73 9.21 -11.74 1.32
N GLU A 74 10.17 -11.06 0.68
CA GLU A 74 11.40 -10.58 1.34
C GLU A 74 11.08 -9.47 2.34
N TRP A 75 10.20 -8.54 1.99
CA TRP A 75 9.77 -7.48 2.90
C TRP A 75 9.09 -8.06 4.15
N LYS A 76 8.20 -9.04 3.98
CA LYS A 76 7.54 -9.73 5.11
C LYS A 76 8.57 -10.38 6.03
N ALA A 77 9.54 -11.08 5.46
CA ALA A 77 10.57 -11.77 6.23
C ALA A 77 11.47 -10.81 7.01
N GLN A 78 11.76 -9.63 6.47
CA GLN A 78 12.66 -8.64 7.08
C GLN A 78 11.95 -7.72 8.09
N TYR A 79 10.71 -7.30 7.81
CA TYR A 79 10.09 -6.15 8.48
C TYR A 79 8.70 -6.40 9.06
N GLN A 80 7.99 -7.45 8.62
CA GLN A 80 6.66 -7.70 9.15
C GLN A 80 6.74 -8.35 10.53
N LYS A 81 6.01 -7.78 11.49
CA LYS A 81 5.86 -8.33 12.82
C LYS A 81 4.51 -9.03 12.94
N GLU A 82 4.45 -10.01 13.84
CA GLU A 82 3.17 -10.57 14.25
C GLU A 82 2.34 -9.48 14.94
N ALA A 83 1.06 -9.40 14.57
CA ALA A 83 0.16 -8.45 15.18
C ALA A 83 -0.23 -8.90 16.59
N SER A 84 -0.35 -7.95 17.52
CA SER A 84 -0.86 -8.24 18.85
C SER A 84 -2.35 -8.57 18.81
N ALA A 85 -2.84 -9.18 19.88
CA ALA A 85 -4.27 -9.49 20.05
C ALA A 85 -5.13 -8.23 19.98
N GLU A 86 -4.65 -7.10 20.52
CA GLU A 86 -5.35 -5.82 20.48
C GLU A 86 -5.41 -5.26 19.05
N GLN A 87 -4.30 -5.33 18.30
CA GLN A 87 -4.29 -4.88 16.90
C GLN A 87 -5.24 -5.71 16.04
N GLN A 88 -5.29 -7.03 16.26
CA GLN A 88 -6.22 -7.93 15.57
C GLN A 88 -7.67 -7.65 15.96
N ALA A 89 -7.96 -7.48 17.24
CA ALA A 89 -9.31 -7.15 17.70
C ALA A 89 -9.80 -5.81 17.12
N ALA A 90 -8.95 -4.78 17.10
CA ALA A 90 -9.28 -3.49 16.48
C ALA A 90 -9.52 -3.63 14.98
N PHE A 91 -8.73 -4.46 14.29
CA PHE A 91 -8.92 -4.73 12.86
C PHE A 91 -10.26 -5.40 12.58
N GLU A 92 -10.64 -6.43 13.35
CA GLU A 92 -11.92 -7.12 13.21
C GLU A 92 -13.11 -6.19 13.50
N GLN A 93 -12.99 -5.28 14.48
CA GLN A 93 -14.04 -4.30 14.78
C GLN A 93 -14.19 -3.22 13.70
N GLY A 94 -13.09 -2.84 13.06
CA GLY A 94 -13.04 -1.81 12.02
C GLY A 94 -13.44 -2.30 10.62
N LYS A 95 -13.65 -3.61 10.42
CA LYS A 95 -14.17 -4.13 9.15
C LYS A 95 -15.56 -3.54 8.89
N PRO A 96 -15.84 -3.03 7.68
CA PRO A 96 -17.21 -2.71 7.28
C PRO A 96 -18.10 -3.90 7.58
N ARG A 97 -19.17 -3.68 8.35
CA ARG A 97 -20.23 -4.67 8.49
C ARG A 97 -21.05 -4.58 7.21
N ASP A 98 -20.99 -5.62 6.40
CA ASP A 98 -21.83 -5.79 5.22
C ASP A 98 -23.32 -5.70 5.59
#